data_AF-F0WVS0-F1
#
_entry.id   AF-F0WVS0-F1
#
_cell.length_a   1.000
_cell.length_b   1.000
_cell.length_c   1.000
_cell.angle_alpha   90.00
_cell.angle_beta   90.00
_cell.angle_gamma   90.00
#
_symmetry.space_group_name_H-M   'P 1'
#
loop_
_entity.id
_entity.type
_entity.pdbx_description
1 polymer ?
#
loop_
_entity_poly.entity_id
_entity_poly.type
_entity_poly.pdbx_seq_one_letter_code
_entity_poly.pdbx_strand_id
1 'polypeptide(L)'
;MQNSGAKSTIELQTATMGRQGVTNILCRTDDRLIAVVGPCSIHDVEAAVDYTKRLADLENELRDDLLIIMRAYFENARTTVG
;
A
#
# COMPACT_ATOMS: atom_id res chain seq x y z
N MET A 1 -1.84 0.56 19.37
CA MET A 1 -2.35 -0.82 19.52
C MET A 1 -1.55 -1.74 18.62
N GLN A 2 -0.49 -2.37 19.14
CA GLN A 2 0.14 -3.50 18.46
C GLN A 2 -0.75 -4.71 18.75
N ASN A 3 -1.48 -5.19 17.75
CA ASN A 3 -2.31 -6.37 17.94
C ASN A 3 -1.39 -7.56 18.23
N SER A 4 -1.67 -8.31 19.30
CA SER A 4 -0.86 -9.44 19.79
C SER A 4 -0.91 -10.70 18.91
N GLY A 5 -1.03 -10.53 17.59
CA GLY A 5 -0.82 -11.58 16.61
C GLY A 5 0.59 -11.46 16.06
N ALA A 6 1.37 -12.54 16.11
CA ALA A 6 2.67 -12.58 15.45
C ALA A 6 2.47 -12.25 13.96
N LYS A 7 2.99 -11.10 13.50
CA LYS A 7 2.99 -10.77 12.07
C LYS A 7 3.68 -11.89 11.33
N SER A 8 3.06 -12.38 10.27
CA SER A 8 3.69 -13.43 9.46
C SER A 8 4.97 -12.88 8.81
N THR A 9 5.95 -13.75 8.57
CA THR A 9 7.21 -13.36 7.89
C THR A 9 6.94 -12.65 6.55
N ILE A 10 5.86 -13.04 5.86
CA ILE A 10 5.43 -12.47 4.58
C ILE A 10 4.97 -11.02 4.75
N GLU A 11 4.14 -10.70 5.75
CA GLU A 11 3.66 -9.33 5.99
C GLU A 11 4.81 -8.36 6.27
N LEU A 12 5.78 -8.80 7.08
CA LEU A 12 6.96 -8.01 7.39
C LEU A 12 7.84 -7.82 6.16
N GLN A 13 7.95 -8.86 5.33
CA GLN A 13 8.71 -8.81 4.08
C GLN A 13 8.08 -7.81 3.11
N THR A 14 6.77 -7.86 2.85
CA THR A 14 6.07 -6.93 1.95
C THR A 14 6.28 -5.48 2.38
N ALA A 15 6.08 -5.18 3.67
CA ALA A 15 6.27 -3.82 4.18
C ALA A 15 7.74 -3.35 4.07
N THR A 16 8.70 -4.26 4.25
CA THR A 16 10.13 -3.94 4.15
C THR A 16 10.55 -3.73 2.70
N MET A 17 10.10 -4.58 1.78
CA MET A 17 10.33 -4.44 0.34
C MET A 17 9.72 -3.15 -0.20
N GLY A 18 8.49 -2.80 0.22
CA GLY A 18 7.87 -1.53 -0.15
C GLY A 18 8.69 -0.32 0.32
N ARG A 19 9.15 -0.32 1.58
CA ARG A 19 10.03 0.76 2.10
C ARG A 19 11.36 0.85 1.34
N GLN A 20 11.95 -0.29 1.01
CA GLN A 20 13.20 -0.32 0.24
C GLN A 20 12.98 0.20 -1.17
N GLY A 21 11.90 -0.21 -1.84
CA GLY A 21 11.54 0.27 -3.19
C GLY A 21 11.35 1.78 -3.22
N VAL A 22 10.61 2.34 -2.25
CA VAL A 22 10.45 3.80 -2.11
C VAL A 22 11.81 4.49 -1.94
N THR A 23 12.66 3.96 -1.06
CA THR A 23 14.01 4.51 -0.85
C THR A 23 14.82 4.50 -2.14
N ASN A 24 14.81 3.41 -2.89
CA ASN A 24 15.55 3.28 -4.14
C ASN A 24 15.10 4.32 -5.18
N ILE A 25 13.78 4.50 -5.34
CA ILE A 25 13.24 5.49 -6.27
C ILE A 25 13.61 6.91 -5.84
N LEU A 26 13.47 7.24 -4.55
CA LEU A 26 13.86 8.56 -4.03
C LEU A 26 15.37 8.84 -4.15
N CYS A 27 16.19 7.80 -4.05
CA CYS A 27 17.64 7.86 -4.25
C CYS A 27 18.06 7.76 -5.73
N ARG A 28 17.12 7.65 -6.68
CA ARG A 28 17.37 7.48 -8.12
C ARG A 28 18.22 6.26 -8.48
N THR A 29 18.10 5.19 -7.68
CA THR A 29 18.71 3.88 -7.99
C THR A 29 17.70 2.91 -8.61
N ASP A 30 16.46 3.36 -8.79
CA ASP A 30 15.34 2.70 -9.44
C ASP A 30 14.56 3.79 -10.17
N ASP A 31 14.37 3.64 -11.48
CA ASP A 31 13.78 4.68 -12.35
C ASP A 31 12.26 4.61 -12.43
N ARG A 32 11.63 3.68 -11.70
CA ARG A 32 10.17 3.55 -11.63
C ARG A 32 9.52 4.73 -10.93
N LEU A 33 8.24 4.93 -11.20
CA LEU A 33 7.41 5.90 -10.50
C LEU A 33 6.67 5.29 -9.32
N ILE A 34 6.53 6.03 -8.23
CA ILE A 34 5.71 5.62 -7.09
C ILE A 34 4.26 6.00 -7.36
N ALA A 35 3.37 5.00 -7.32
CA ALA A 35 1.93 5.19 -7.44
C ALA A 35 1.23 4.84 -6.11
N VAL A 36 0.83 5.86 -5.36
CA VAL A 36 0.03 5.69 -4.13
C VAL A 36 -1.45 5.76 -4.48
N VAL A 37 -2.12 4.61 -4.52
CA VAL A 37 -3.49 4.50 -5.04
C VAL A 37 -4.37 3.63 -4.14
N GLY A 38 -5.65 3.96 -4.04
CA GLY A 38 -6.58 3.23 -3.18
C GLY A 38 -7.87 3.99 -2.90
N PRO A 39 -8.82 3.38 -2.18
CA PRO A 39 -10.05 4.06 -1.76
C PRO A 39 -9.74 5.31 -0.92
N CYS A 40 -10.65 6.29 -0.91
CA CYS A 40 -10.50 7.54 -0.15
C CYS A 40 -10.33 7.27 1.34
N SER A 41 -11.18 6.42 1.89
CA SER A 41 -11.06 5.82 3.20
C SER A 41 -11.60 4.39 3.17
N ILE A 42 -11.03 3.53 4.01
CA ILE A 42 -11.45 2.14 4.21
C ILE A 42 -12.45 2.11 5.35
N HIS A 43 -13.67 1.69 5.03
CA HIS A 43 -14.76 1.47 5.99
C HIS A 43 -15.32 0.04 5.91
N ASP A 44 -14.91 -0.72 4.89
CA ASP A 44 -15.30 -2.11 4.64
C ASP A 44 -14.02 -2.92 4.36
N VAL A 45 -13.81 -3.97 5.17
CA VAL A 45 -12.63 -4.83 5.09
C VAL A 45 -12.70 -5.76 3.88
N GLU A 46 -13.88 -6.29 3.55
CA GLU A 46 -14.05 -7.22 2.42
C GLU A 46 -13.80 -6.50 1.11
N ALA A 47 -14.37 -5.30 0.95
CA ALA A 47 -14.11 -4.45 -0.21
C ALA A 47 -12.64 -4.05 -0.34
N ALA A 48 -11.96 -3.79 0.79
CA ALA A 48 -10.53 -3.49 0.78
C ALA A 48 -9.68 -4.69 0.33
N VAL A 49 -10.03 -5.90 0.77
CA VAL A 49 -9.35 -7.13 0.34
C VAL A 49 -9.59 -7.41 -1.14
N ASP A 50 -10.81 -7.25 -1.64
CA ASP A 50 -11.12 -7.40 -3.06
C ASP A 50 -10.32 -6.41 -3.92
N TYR A 51 -10.31 -5.14 -3.51
CA TYR A 51 -9.51 -4.10 -4.16
C TYR A 51 -8.02 -4.46 -4.18
N THR A 52 -7.49 -4.96 -3.06
CA THR A 52 -6.08 -5.36 -2.95
C THR A 52 -5.71 -6.46 -3.93
N LYS A 53 -6.58 -7.46 -4.12
CA LYS A 53 -6.36 -8.54 -5.09
C LYS A 53 -6.26 -8.00 -6.51
N ARG A 54 -7.21 -7.17 -6.91
CA ARG A 54 -7.22 -6.53 -8.24
C ARG A 54 -6.01 -5.62 -8.45
N LEU A 55 -5.56 -4.94 -7.39
CA LEU A 55 -4.36 -4.10 -7.44
C LEU A 55 -3.09 -4.94 -7.59
N ALA A 56 -3.01 -6.10 -6.95
CA ALA A 56 -1.86 -7.00 -7.07
C ALA A 56 -1.70 -7.57 -8.49
N ASP A 57 -2.81 -7.85 -9.18
CA ASP A 57 -2.77 -8.26 -10.60
C ASP A 57 -2.19 -7.12 -11.47
N LEU A 58 -2.62 -5.88 -11.24
CA LEU A 58 -2.10 -4.71 -11.95
C LEU A 58 -0.65 -4.39 -11.60
N GLU A 59 -0.23 -4.60 -10.35
CA GLU A 59 1.17 -4.46 -9.92
C GLU A 59 2.07 -5.39 -10.72
N ASN A 60 1.65 -6.64 -10.97
CA ASN A 60 2.42 -7.57 -11.78
C ASN A 60 2.56 -7.11 -13.24
N GLU A 61 1.50 -6.53 -13.81
CA GLU A 61 1.49 -6.01 -15.19
C GLU A 61 2.39 -4.78 -15.35
N LEU A 62 2.41 -3.89 -14.36
CA LEU A 62 3.10 -2.59 -14.42
C LEU A 62 4.42 -2.55 -13.64
N ARG A 63 4.92 -3.70 -13.18
CA ARG A 63 6.04 -3.80 -12.22
C ARG A 63 7.34 -3.15 -12.68
N ASP A 64 7.54 -3.07 -13.99
CA ASP A 64 8.76 -2.55 -14.61
C ASP A 64 8.78 -1.01 -14.65
N ASP A 65 7.59 -0.39 -14.60
CA ASP A 65 7.43 1.07 -14.68
C ASP A 65 6.99 1.68 -13.34
N LEU A 66 6.24 0.93 -12.52
CA LEU A 66 5.61 1.43 -11.30
C LEU A 66 5.99 0.62 -10.06
N LEU A 67 6.18 1.35 -8.96
CA LEU A 67 6.04 0.82 -7.61
C LEU A 67 4.66 1.22 -7.08
N ILE A 68 3.73 0.27 -7.06
CA ILE A 68 2.37 0.49 -6.58
C ILE A 68 2.33 0.30 -5.05
N ILE A 69 1.74 1.27 -4.35
CA ILE A 69 1.50 1.21 -2.90
C ILE A 69 0.02 1.47 -2.65
N MET A 70 -0.67 0.51 -2.04
CA MET A 70 -2.07 0.70 -1.68
C MET A 70 -2.21 1.78 -0.59
N ARG A 71 -3.04 2.80 -0.82
CA ARG A 71 -3.46 3.75 0.20
C ARG A 71 -4.45 3.06 1.16
N ALA A 72 -4.07 2.97 2.44
CA ALA A 72 -4.91 2.44 3.52
C ALA A 72 -5.16 3.50 4.61
N TYR A 73 -6.17 4.35 4.40
CA TYR A 73 -6.60 5.35 5.38
C TYR A 73 -7.92 4.92 6.02
N PHE A 74 -7.98 4.89 7.35
CA PHE A 74 -9.19 4.52 8.07
C PHE A 74 -10.05 5.72 8.45
N GLU A 75 -9.43 6.89 8.60
CA GLU A 75 -10.09 8.11 9.02
C GLU A 75 -9.83 9.22 8.00
N ASN A 76 -10.87 9.98 7.69
CA ASN A 76 -10.74 11.23 6.95
C ASN A 76 -10.65 12.36 7.98
N ALA A 77 -9.60 13.19 7.90
CA ALA A 77 -9.48 14.37 8.74
C ALA A 77 -10.63 15.34 8.40
N ARG A 78 -11.72 15.29 9.19
CA ARG A 78 -12.85 16.21 9.04
C ARG A 78 -12.57 17.47 9.86
N THR A 79 -12.74 18.64 9.24
CA THR A 79 -12.77 19.92 9.93
C THR A 79 -14.22 20.23 10.29
N THR A 80 -14.51 20.31 11.60
CA THR A 80 -15.83 20.54 12.23
C THR A 80 -16.89 19.44 12.11
N VAL A 81 -17.86 19.50 13.06
CA VAL A 81 -18.69 18.39 13.58
C VAL A 81 -19.37 17.54 12.52
N GLY A 82 -19.07 16.24 12.57
CA GLY A 82 -19.75 15.13 11.92
C GLY A 82 -19.24 13.83 12.52
#